data_AF-A0A356DS42-F1
#
_entry.id   AF-A0A356DS42-F1
#
_cell.length_a   1.000
_cell.length_b   1.000
_cell.length_c   1.000
_cell.angle_alpha   90.00
_cell.angle_beta   90.00
_cell.angle_gamma   90.00
#
_symmetry.space_group_name_H-M   'P 1'
#
loop_
_entity.id
_entity.type
_entity.pdbx_description
1 polymer ?
#
loop_
_entity_poly.entity_id
_entity_poly.type
_entity_poly.pdbx_seq_one_letter_code
_entity_poly.pdbx_strand_id
1 'polypeptide(L)'
;MESKIYKFHLKQFPLILISLFLLFGCISVPQNMTTSQPGSCGNKSDLLAINQLQGSGHRSPYDGQEVRCVPGIVTAIDGNGFYMQSEIPDEDANTSEGIYVDLLAFASVKVGDEILVASGEIREYNPAGLGENSLTRTSIRTSELEVLSNGNKLPAPVLIGEGGRDIPDRIIENDVEGYVGRNAALFDPEEDGMDFYESLESMRVQVNNALAVSSINSCNEVTVVADGGKNTSGLSPIGVLLLAEDDANPERIMLDDKFIRMPDILVGDVFTQPIVGIIDYDFGNFRIQPTEKLVFQSKGLVQQITDVEPLELKSTQLSVANLNLLNLSHLESPQRIESFAYMIVEKLGSPDILVLQEVMDDDGRLSSNIVSANKNLETFAGEIKRRGGPLYHWFSIDPERNADGGVEGGNIRVVIMFRMDRGMKFLSASPGEAGQEVGLTGQGANVSLTQNPGLIWPNNSAFRQSRKPIVAQFQFLEQNFFVIGAHFNSKGPDGPLYGDRQPPNLDSEKQRIAQAKAVNGFVKDILEIDPQAKILVAGDLNDFPWSVSIQTLTGEQLTNLFDTIDRTLWFTYIHEGNAQVMDQMLLSEAFMQNLVGFKPLNLNSVLPADQQLSDHDPIIAILDFAYYE
;
A
#
# COMPACT_ATOMS: atom_id res chain seq x y z
N MET A 1 -1.41 8.52 -4.78
CA MET A 1 -0.70 9.81 -4.98
C MET A 1 0.78 9.54 -4.71
N GLU A 2 1.76 9.51 -5.61
CA GLU A 2 1.92 9.69 -7.06
C GLU A 2 3.06 8.74 -7.48
N SER A 3 2.92 8.08 -8.63
CA SER A 3 4.00 7.38 -9.32
C SER A 3 5.07 8.39 -9.78
N LYS A 4 6.32 8.17 -9.39
CA LYS A 4 7.45 9.03 -9.74
C LYS A 4 7.71 9.02 -11.25
N ILE A 5 7.40 10.11 -11.94
CA ILE A 5 7.90 10.37 -13.29
C ILE A 5 9.32 10.95 -13.18
N TYR A 6 10.34 10.10 -13.21
CA TYR A 6 11.74 10.55 -13.28
C TYR A 6 12.09 11.04 -14.69
N LYS A 7 12.15 12.37 -14.88
CA LYS A 7 12.82 12.98 -16.03
C LYS A 7 14.32 13.07 -15.77
N PHE A 8 15.11 12.23 -16.45
CA PHE A 8 16.57 12.28 -16.41
C PHE A 8 17.13 13.49 -17.19
N HIS A 9 17.93 14.31 -16.50
CA HIS A 9 18.80 15.30 -17.14
C HIS A 9 20.15 14.66 -17.52
N LEU A 10 20.44 14.57 -18.83
CA LEU A 10 21.75 14.20 -19.37
C LEU A 10 22.83 15.19 -18.90
N LYS A 11 23.83 14.70 -18.14
CA LYS A 11 25.13 15.37 -17.98
C LYS A 11 26.14 14.72 -18.93
N GLN A 12 26.64 15.52 -19.88
CA GLN A 12 27.73 15.16 -20.78
C GLN A 12 29.06 15.10 -20.01
N PHE A 13 29.83 14.02 -20.18
CA PHE A 13 31.26 13.94 -19.85
C PHE A 13 32.04 13.36 -21.05
N PRO A 14 33.30 13.78 -21.26
CA PRO A 14 34.00 13.61 -22.53
C PRO A 14 34.71 12.25 -22.67
N LEU A 15 34.77 11.76 -23.91
CA LEU A 15 35.56 10.62 -24.35
C LEU A 15 37.07 10.85 -24.09
N ILE A 16 37.73 9.89 -23.45
CA ILE A 16 39.18 9.73 -23.48
C ILE A 16 39.52 8.47 -24.27
N LEU A 17 40.21 8.68 -25.38
CA LEU A 17 40.75 7.69 -26.30
C LEU A 17 42.01 7.06 -25.66
N ILE A 18 42.06 5.74 -25.48
CA ILE A 18 43.32 5.03 -25.22
C ILE A 18 43.43 3.87 -26.22
N SER A 19 44.33 4.08 -27.17
CA SER A 19 44.87 3.08 -28.09
C SER A 19 45.94 2.24 -27.38
N LEU A 20 45.85 0.92 -27.44
CA LEU A 20 47.01 0.04 -27.28
C LEU A 20 46.92 -1.14 -28.25
N PHE A 21 48.06 -1.42 -28.88
CA PHE A 21 48.28 -2.35 -29.99
C PHE A 21 49.00 -3.62 -29.49
N LEU A 22 48.91 -4.69 -30.30
CA LEU A 22 49.72 -5.94 -30.36
C LEU A 22 49.19 -7.12 -29.48
N LEU A 23 49.12 -8.38 -29.94
CA LEU A 23 49.86 -9.12 -30.97
C LEU A 23 49.00 -10.23 -31.63
N PHE A 24 49.27 -10.49 -32.91
CA PHE A 24 48.75 -11.62 -33.70
C PHE A 24 49.38 -12.95 -33.29
N GLY A 25 48.55 -13.96 -33.03
CA GLY A 25 48.92 -15.38 -33.00
C GLY A 25 47.95 -16.17 -33.88
N CYS A 26 48.44 -16.66 -35.02
CA CYS A 26 47.69 -17.52 -35.93
C CYS A 26 47.44 -18.89 -35.28
N ILE A 27 46.18 -19.21 -34.99
CA ILE A 27 45.70 -20.58 -34.83
C ILE A 27 44.54 -20.75 -35.81
N SER A 28 44.78 -21.59 -36.82
CA SER A 28 43.79 -22.05 -37.78
C SER A 28 42.81 -23.00 -37.10
N VAL A 29 41.59 -22.52 -36.84
CA VAL A 29 40.44 -23.35 -36.48
C VAL A 29 39.58 -23.53 -37.73
N PRO A 30 39.19 -24.76 -38.10
CA PRO A 30 38.45 -25.02 -39.33
C PRO A 30 37.06 -24.36 -39.29
N GLN A 31 36.80 -23.49 -40.27
CA GLN A 31 35.45 -23.05 -40.60
C GLN A 31 34.65 -24.22 -41.16
N ASN A 32 33.91 -24.92 -40.30
CA ASN A 32 32.67 -25.56 -40.71
C ASN A 32 31.51 -24.66 -40.26
N MET A 33 31.34 -23.54 -40.98
CA MET A 33 30.03 -22.90 -41.04
C MET A 33 29.16 -23.78 -41.94
N THR A 34 28.48 -24.76 -41.34
CA THR A 34 27.21 -25.21 -41.90
C THR A 34 26.25 -24.05 -41.80
N THR A 35 26.06 -23.37 -42.93
CA THR A 35 24.89 -22.53 -43.17
C THR A 35 23.66 -23.41 -43.07
N SER A 36 23.06 -23.50 -41.88
CA SER A 36 21.72 -24.04 -41.75
C SER A 36 20.79 -23.07 -42.46
N GLN A 37 20.16 -23.55 -43.54
CA GLN A 37 18.94 -22.95 -44.05
C GLN A 37 17.98 -22.72 -42.87
N PRO A 38 17.14 -21.67 -42.86
CA PRO A 38 16.04 -21.59 -41.91
C PRO A 38 15.24 -22.89 -42.02
N GLY A 39 15.29 -23.71 -40.97
CA GLY A 39 14.59 -25.00 -40.95
C GLY A 39 13.10 -24.71 -41.08
N SER A 40 12.44 -25.33 -42.06
CA SER A 40 10.99 -25.21 -42.16
C SER A 40 10.39 -25.89 -40.94
N CYS A 41 9.49 -25.24 -40.20
CA CYS A 41 8.74 -25.80 -39.06
C CYS A 41 7.72 -26.89 -39.46
N GLY A 42 8.02 -27.66 -40.51
CA GLY A 42 7.08 -28.54 -41.18
C GLY A 42 6.83 -29.88 -40.48
N ASN A 43 7.67 -30.27 -39.50
CA ASN A 43 7.44 -31.47 -38.70
C ASN A 43 7.01 -31.12 -37.27
N LYS A 44 6.08 -31.89 -36.71
CA LYS A 44 5.63 -31.73 -35.31
C LYS A 44 6.77 -31.88 -34.28
N SER A 45 7.82 -32.63 -34.60
CA SER A 45 9.01 -32.80 -33.74
C SER A 45 9.87 -31.54 -33.65
N ASP A 46 9.66 -30.57 -34.54
CA ASP A 46 10.43 -29.34 -34.59
C ASP A 46 9.74 -28.22 -33.79
N LEU A 47 8.53 -28.47 -33.27
CA LEU A 47 7.76 -27.51 -32.47
C LEU A 47 8.30 -27.45 -31.04
N LEU A 48 8.50 -26.23 -30.55
CA LEU A 48 8.86 -25.95 -29.16
C LEU A 48 7.61 -25.46 -28.43
N ALA A 49 7.25 -26.14 -27.33
CA ALA A 49 6.03 -25.85 -26.60
C ALA A 49 6.22 -24.70 -25.60
N ILE A 50 5.16 -23.94 -25.32
CA ILE A 50 5.22 -22.73 -24.48
C ILE A 50 5.61 -23.07 -23.04
N ASN A 51 5.09 -24.16 -22.48
CA ASN A 51 5.46 -24.67 -21.15
C ASN A 51 6.98 -24.92 -21.00
N GLN A 52 7.67 -25.29 -22.07
CA GLN A 52 9.13 -25.46 -22.04
C GLN A 52 9.87 -24.11 -22.02
N LEU A 53 9.29 -23.10 -22.65
CA LEU A 53 9.81 -21.72 -22.61
C LEU A 53 9.60 -21.10 -21.25
N GLN A 54 8.45 -21.29 -20.63
CA GLN A 54 8.17 -20.81 -19.28
C GLN A 54 9.02 -21.57 -18.26
N GLY A 55 8.95 -22.90 -18.26
CA GLY A 55 9.60 -23.75 -17.27
C GLY A 55 8.90 -23.68 -15.91
N SER A 56 9.52 -24.29 -14.90
CA SER A 56 9.02 -24.38 -13.52
C SER A 56 9.86 -23.52 -12.58
N GLY A 57 9.84 -22.21 -12.81
CA GLY A 57 10.59 -21.22 -12.05
C GLY A 57 10.32 -19.80 -12.56
N HIS A 58 10.67 -18.80 -11.76
CA HIS A 58 10.44 -17.36 -12.03
C HIS A 58 11.24 -16.75 -13.18
N ARG A 59 12.03 -17.57 -13.90
CA ARG A 59 12.75 -17.16 -15.09
C ARG A 59 12.83 -18.31 -16.06
N SER A 60 12.58 -18.00 -17.33
CA SER A 60 12.69 -18.92 -18.44
C SER A 60 14.07 -19.59 -18.50
N PRO A 61 14.13 -20.92 -18.72
CA PRO A 61 15.39 -21.62 -19.04
C PRO A 61 15.97 -21.22 -20.41
N TYR A 62 15.21 -20.47 -21.21
CA TYR A 62 15.59 -19.95 -22.51
C TYR A 62 15.91 -18.45 -22.52
N ASP A 63 15.95 -17.76 -21.37
CA ASP A 63 16.25 -16.32 -21.31
C ASP A 63 17.51 -15.94 -22.11
N GLY A 64 17.36 -15.00 -23.04
CA GLY A 64 18.40 -14.53 -23.96
C GLY A 64 18.73 -15.48 -25.12
N GLN A 65 17.97 -16.56 -25.31
CA GLN A 65 18.16 -17.52 -26.40
C GLN A 65 17.18 -17.27 -27.55
N GLU A 66 17.64 -17.52 -28.78
CA GLU A 66 16.79 -17.60 -29.96
C GLU A 66 16.09 -18.97 -30.00
N VAL A 67 14.77 -18.94 -30.14
CA VAL A 67 13.91 -20.12 -30.27
C VAL A 67 13.17 -20.09 -31.60
N ARG A 68 12.66 -21.25 -32.03
CA ARG A 68 11.98 -21.41 -33.31
C ARG A 68 10.76 -22.30 -33.18
N CYS A 69 9.83 -22.11 -34.12
CA CYS A 69 8.68 -22.98 -34.32
C CYS A 69 7.81 -23.11 -33.05
N VAL A 70 7.42 -21.97 -32.46
CA VAL A 70 6.56 -21.94 -31.26
C VAL A 70 5.12 -21.67 -31.70
N PRO A 71 4.20 -22.66 -31.64
CA PRO A 71 2.80 -22.47 -31.98
C PRO A 71 1.98 -21.97 -30.77
N GLY A 72 0.88 -21.28 -31.01
CA GLY A 72 -0.06 -20.90 -29.97
C GLY A 72 -1.33 -20.24 -30.51
N ILE A 73 -2.40 -20.24 -29.72
CA ILE A 73 -3.65 -19.51 -30.02
C ILE A 73 -3.61 -18.15 -29.34
N VAL A 74 -3.88 -17.08 -30.09
CA VAL A 74 -3.93 -15.72 -29.56
C VAL A 74 -5.15 -15.55 -28.65
N THR A 75 -4.91 -15.21 -27.39
CA THR A 75 -5.96 -15.09 -26.35
C THR A 75 -6.32 -13.64 -26.07
N ALA A 76 -5.37 -12.71 -26.18
CA ALA A 76 -5.58 -11.27 -26.03
C ALA A 76 -4.52 -10.48 -26.80
N ILE A 77 -4.81 -9.22 -27.16
CA ILE A 77 -3.90 -8.36 -27.92
C ILE A 77 -3.80 -7.03 -27.21
N ASP A 78 -2.56 -6.56 -26.99
CA ASP A 78 -2.31 -5.19 -26.58
C ASP A 78 -1.62 -4.40 -27.71
N GLY A 79 -1.51 -3.08 -27.60
CA GLY A 79 -0.98 -2.25 -28.70
C GLY A 79 0.46 -2.56 -29.12
N ASN A 80 1.21 -3.30 -28.31
CA ASN A 80 2.62 -3.63 -28.53
C ASN A 80 2.85 -5.10 -28.89
N GLY A 81 1.88 -5.97 -28.64
CA GLY A 81 2.03 -7.40 -28.81
C GLY A 81 0.75 -8.17 -28.56
N PHE A 82 0.87 -9.44 -28.19
CA PHE A 82 -0.28 -10.27 -27.89
C PHE A 82 0.08 -11.41 -26.94
N TYR A 83 -0.92 -11.87 -26.21
CA TYR A 83 -0.86 -13.08 -25.40
C TYR A 83 -1.27 -14.25 -26.28
N MET A 84 -0.52 -15.36 -26.21
CA MET A 84 -0.91 -16.61 -26.84
C MET A 84 -0.73 -17.77 -25.85
N GLN A 85 -1.50 -18.83 -26.05
CA GLN A 85 -1.47 -20.00 -25.18
C GLN A 85 -1.49 -21.29 -26.01
N SER A 86 -0.82 -22.35 -25.53
CA SER A 86 -0.82 -23.68 -26.15
C SER A 86 -2.25 -24.21 -26.33
N GLU A 87 -2.53 -24.83 -27.48
CA GLU A 87 -3.81 -25.55 -27.67
C GLU A 87 -3.83 -26.87 -26.87
N ILE A 88 -2.67 -27.52 -26.74
CA ILE A 88 -2.50 -28.79 -26.06
C ILE A 88 -1.60 -28.55 -24.84
N PRO A 89 -2.17 -28.53 -23.61
CA PRO A 89 -1.38 -28.35 -22.39
C PRO A 89 -0.58 -29.62 -22.03
N ASP A 90 0.45 -29.48 -21.20
CA ASP A 90 1.29 -30.56 -20.68
C ASP A 90 0.71 -31.24 -19.42
N GLU A 91 -0.34 -30.67 -18.83
CA GLU A 91 -0.97 -31.09 -17.58
C GLU A 91 -0.06 -30.98 -16.32
N ASP A 92 1.00 -30.18 -16.38
CA ASP A 92 1.85 -29.83 -15.23
C ASP A 92 1.38 -28.51 -14.62
N ALA A 93 1.09 -28.52 -13.32
CA ALA A 93 0.63 -27.31 -12.61
C ALA A 93 1.78 -26.31 -12.34
N ASN A 94 3.03 -26.72 -12.57
CA ASN A 94 4.23 -25.92 -12.32
C ASN A 94 4.69 -25.11 -13.53
N THR A 95 4.07 -25.30 -14.70
CA THR A 95 4.45 -24.63 -15.94
C THR A 95 3.27 -23.84 -16.50
N SER A 96 3.55 -22.66 -17.06
CA SER A 96 2.55 -21.90 -17.77
C SER A 96 2.45 -22.33 -19.23
N GLU A 97 1.23 -22.44 -19.73
CA GLU A 97 0.95 -22.65 -21.16
C GLU A 97 0.82 -21.34 -21.95
N GLY A 98 0.83 -20.21 -21.25
CA GLY A 98 0.69 -18.87 -21.81
C GLY A 98 2.04 -18.19 -22.00
N ILE A 99 2.15 -17.31 -22.99
CA ILE A 99 3.31 -16.44 -23.14
C ILE A 99 2.91 -15.14 -23.81
N TYR A 100 3.61 -14.06 -23.47
CA TYR A 100 3.47 -12.78 -24.14
C TYR A 100 4.43 -12.69 -25.35
N VAL A 101 3.93 -12.24 -26.49
CA VAL A 101 4.71 -12.02 -27.72
C VAL A 101 4.87 -10.51 -27.95
N ASP A 102 6.10 -10.02 -27.83
CA ASP A 102 6.50 -8.62 -28.09
C ASP A 102 6.87 -8.43 -29.56
N LEU A 103 6.10 -7.61 -30.27
CA LEU A 103 6.26 -7.43 -31.71
C LEU A 103 7.33 -6.38 -32.03
N LEU A 104 8.39 -6.80 -32.72
CA LEU A 104 9.43 -5.91 -33.24
C LEU A 104 9.00 -5.20 -34.55
N ALA A 105 7.94 -5.70 -35.19
CA ALA A 105 7.34 -5.12 -36.37
C ALA A 105 5.83 -5.34 -36.35
N PHE A 106 5.06 -4.45 -36.98
CA PHE A 106 3.61 -4.59 -37.07
C PHE A 106 3.22 -5.92 -37.74
N ALA A 107 2.34 -6.67 -37.07
CA ALA A 107 1.70 -7.86 -37.60
C ALA A 107 0.17 -7.75 -37.43
N SER A 108 -0.58 -8.15 -38.44
CA SER A 108 -2.05 -8.15 -38.40
C SER A 108 -2.56 -9.43 -37.74
N VAL A 109 -2.60 -9.45 -36.41
CA VAL A 109 -3.05 -10.58 -35.58
C VAL A 109 -4.44 -10.32 -34.99
N LYS A 110 -5.25 -11.36 -34.80
CA LYS A 110 -6.57 -11.31 -34.14
C LYS A 110 -6.67 -12.38 -33.06
N VAL A 111 -7.50 -12.11 -32.04
CA VAL A 111 -7.88 -13.12 -31.04
C VAL A 111 -8.51 -14.33 -31.74
N GLY A 112 -8.06 -15.53 -31.39
CA GLY A 112 -8.43 -16.79 -32.03
C GLY A 112 -7.63 -17.15 -33.28
N ASP A 113 -6.65 -16.34 -33.69
CA ASP A 113 -5.66 -16.77 -34.67
C ASP A 113 -4.72 -17.81 -34.06
N GLU A 114 -4.40 -18.84 -34.82
CA GLU A 114 -3.30 -19.77 -34.51
C GLU A 114 -2.03 -19.22 -35.15
N ILE A 115 -1.06 -18.87 -34.30
CA ILE A 115 0.21 -18.28 -34.70
C ILE A 115 1.31 -19.32 -34.59
N LEU A 116 2.20 -19.32 -35.56
CA LEU A 116 3.51 -19.94 -35.44
C LEU A 116 4.57 -18.84 -35.41
N VAL A 117 5.28 -18.70 -34.29
CA VAL A 117 6.48 -17.88 -34.23
C VAL A 117 7.61 -18.69 -34.87
N ALA A 118 8.05 -18.26 -36.05
CA ALA A 118 9.06 -18.98 -36.82
C ALA A 118 10.45 -18.83 -36.19
N SER A 119 10.78 -17.63 -35.69
CA SER A 119 11.98 -17.33 -34.89
C SER A 119 11.70 -16.18 -33.92
N GLY A 120 12.32 -16.19 -32.75
CA GLY A 120 12.26 -15.08 -31.80
C GLY A 120 13.21 -15.27 -30.62
N GLU A 121 13.56 -14.17 -29.97
CA GLU A 121 14.40 -14.16 -28.77
C GLU A 121 13.51 -14.23 -27.52
N ILE A 122 13.80 -15.16 -26.60
CA ILE A 122 13.17 -15.18 -25.28
C ILE A 122 13.80 -14.12 -24.39
N ARG A 123 12.96 -13.37 -23.68
CA ARG A 123 13.40 -12.32 -22.78
C ARG A 123 12.58 -12.29 -21.50
N GLU A 124 13.30 -12.22 -20.39
CA GLU A 124 12.79 -11.79 -19.10
C GLU A 124 12.67 -10.26 -19.04
N TYR A 125 11.45 -9.75 -19.14
CA TYR A 125 11.17 -8.32 -19.13
C TYR A 125 10.75 -7.84 -17.74
N ASN A 126 11.54 -6.97 -17.12
CA ASN A 126 11.15 -6.31 -15.86
C ASN A 126 10.22 -5.11 -16.18
N PRO A 127 8.93 -5.15 -15.77
CA PRO A 127 7.97 -4.11 -16.10
C PRO A 127 8.19 -2.81 -15.31
N ALA A 128 8.78 -2.88 -14.11
CA ALA A 128 9.15 -1.71 -13.31
C ALA A 128 10.40 -0.98 -13.84
N GLY A 129 11.25 -1.68 -14.61
CA GLY A 129 12.47 -1.14 -15.21
C GLY A 129 13.73 -1.90 -14.81
N LEU A 130 14.81 -1.69 -15.56
CA LEU A 130 16.06 -2.43 -15.32
C LEU A 130 16.65 -2.14 -13.93
N GLY A 131 16.73 -3.17 -13.10
CA GLY A 131 17.32 -3.12 -11.76
C GLY A 131 16.35 -2.77 -10.64
N GLU A 132 15.07 -2.56 -10.95
CA GLU A 132 14.02 -2.36 -9.96
C GLU A 132 13.64 -3.68 -9.28
N ASN A 133 13.25 -3.62 -8.01
CA ASN A 133 12.83 -4.79 -7.23
C ASN A 133 11.44 -5.28 -7.66
N SER A 134 11.41 -6.05 -8.75
CA SER A 134 10.21 -6.56 -9.40
C SER A 134 10.56 -7.86 -10.12
N LEU A 135 9.65 -8.83 -10.10
CA LEU A 135 9.71 -10.01 -10.95
C LEU A 135 9.74 -9.61 -12.43
N THR A 136 10.11 -10.55 -13.29
CA THR A 136 10.14 -10.41 -14.73
C THR A 136 8.94 -11.11 -15.36
N ARG A 137 8.56 -10.67 -16.56
CA ARG A 137 7.60 -11.39 -17.40
C ARG A 137 8.33 -12.11 -18.52
N THR A 138 8.04 -13.39 -18.72
CA THR A 138 8.58 -14.16 -19.84
C THR A 138 7.94 -13.72 -21.15
N SER A 139 8.74 -13.42 -22.16
CA SER A 139 8.23 -12.97 -23.47
C SER A 139 9.05 -13.48 -24.65
N ILE A 140 8.39 -13.62 -25.81
CA ILE A 140 9.04 -13.86 -27.10
C ILE A 140 9.09 -12.55 -27.90
N ARG A 141 10.28 -12.07 -28.23
CA ARG A 141 10.47 -10.90 -29.09
C ARG A 141 10.66 -11.35 -30.53
N THR A 142 9.77 -10.94 -31.43
CA THR A 142 9.79 -11.45 -32.81
C THR A 142 9.33 -10.44 -33.86
N SER A 143 9.81 -10.64 -35.09
CA SER A 143 9.24 -10.07 -36.32
C SER A 143 8.87 -11.15 -37.34
N GLU A 144 9.05 -12.42 -37.01
CA GLU A 144 8.89 -13.57 -37.89
C GLU A 144 7.81 -14.50 -37.34
N LEU A 145 6.56 -14.25 -37.75
CA LEU A 145 5.41 -15.07 -37.39
C LEU A 145 4.54 -15.37 -38.61
N GLU A 146 3.80 -16.47 -38.55
CA GLU A 146 2.82 -16.90 -39.54
C GLU A 146 1.46 -17.15 -38.88
N VAL A 147 0.38 -16.69 -39.50
CA VAL A 147 -0.99 -17.07 -39.12
C VAL A 147 -1.33 -18.38 -39.83
N LEU A 148 -1.39 -19.48 -39.08
CA LEU A 148 -1.70 -20.81 -39.61
C LEU A 148 -3.20 -20.98 -39.89
N SER A 149 -4.04 -20.49 -38.98
CA SER A 149 -5.49 -20.57 -39.07
C SER A 149 -6.14 -19.42 -38.28
N ASN A 150 -7.43 -19.17 -38.51
CA ASN A 150 -8.17 -18.04 -37.89
C ASN A 150 -9.53 -18.48 -37.34
N GLY A 151 -10.04 -17.73 -36.37
CA GLY A 151 -11.35 -17.96 -35.78
C GLY A 151 -11.45 -19.25 -34.96
N ASN A 152 -10.32 -19.73 -34.44
CA ASN A 152 -10.27 -20.91 -33.59
C ASN A 152 -10.94 -20.63 -32.24
N LYS A 153 -11.34 -21.71 -31.57
CA LYS A 153 -11.77 -21.60 -30.17
C LYS A 153 -10.57 -21.25 -29.32
N LEU A 154 -10.79 -20.36 -28.34
CA LEU A 154 -9.76 -20.06 -27.36
C LEU A 154 -9.56 -21.28 -26.43
N PRO A 155 -8.33 -21.49 -25.92
CA PRO A 155 -8.09 -22.39 -24.81
C PRO A 155 -9.07 -22.12 -23.66
N ALA A 156 -9.56 -23.20 -23.03
CA ALA A 156 -10.44 -23.09 -21.88
C ALA A 156 -9.69 -22.36 -20.75
N PRO A 157 -10.33 -21.40 -20.05
CA PRO A 157 -9.67 -20.73 -18.95
C PRO A 157 -9.42 -21.71 -17.79
N VAL A 158 -8.27 -21.59 -17.14
CA VAL A 158 -7.99 -22.33 -15.90
C VAL A 158 -8.85 -21.76 -14.78
N LEU A 159 -9.68 -22.61 -14.18
CA LEU A 159 -10.44 -22.24 -13.00
C LEU A 159 -9.50 -22.15 -11.80
N ILE A 160 -9.48 -21.00 -11.12
CA ILE A 160 -8.79 -20.81 -9.84
C ILE A 160 -9.83 -20.62 -8.73
N GLY A 161 -9.58 -21.23 -7.57
CA GLY A 161 -10.55 -21.38 -6.49
C GLY A 161 -11.28 -22.75 -6.51
N GLU A 162 -12.47 -22.78 -5.92
CA GLU A 162 -13.23 -24.01 -5.62
C GLU A 162 -13.53 -24.83 -6.90
N GLY A 163 -13.05 -26.08 -6.91
CA GLY A 163 -13.22 -27.00 -8.02
C GLY A 163 -12.21 -26.82 -9.17
N GLY A 164 -11.27 -25.88 -9.02
CA GLY A 164 -10.13 -25.67 -9.90
C GLY A 164 -8.80 -25.84 -9.15
N ARG A 165 -7.86 -24.94 -9.40
CA ARG A 165 -6.61 -24.86 -8.62
C ARG A 165 -6.86 -24.09 -7.32
N ASP A 166 -6.53 -24.70 -6.19
CA ASP A 166 -6.58 -24.02 -4.89
C ASP A 166 -5.54 -22.91 -4.85
N ILE A 167 -5.94 -21.73 -4.35
CA ILE A 167 -5.05 -20.57 -4.24
C ILE A 167 -4.44 -20.61 -2.84
N PRO A 168 -3.12 -20.52 -2.69
CA PRO A 168 -2.49 -20.37 -1.38
C PRO A 168 -3.06 -19.18 -0.62
N ASP A 169 -3.28 -19.34 0.69
CA ASP A 169 -3.96 -18.35 1.55
C ASP A 169 -3.12 -17.89 2.74
N ARG A 170 -1.82 -18.23 2.81
CA ARG A 170 -0.91 -17.78 3.89
C ARG A 170 0.40 -17.22 3.39
N ILE A 171 1.06 -17.99 2.52
CA ILE A 171 2.46 -17.78 2.18
C ILE A 171 2.55 -17.18 0.78
N ILE A 172 3.29 -16.08 0.67
CA ILE A 172 3.66 -15.53 -0.64
C ILE A 172 4.89 -16.27 -1.16
N GLU A 173 5.94 -16.33 -0.33
CA GLU A 173 7.21 -17.00 -0.61
C GLU A 173 7.91 -17.31 0.72
N ASN A 174 8.31 -18.55 0.98
CA ASN A 174 9.02 -18.93 2.23
C ASN A 174 10.37 -19.66 2.01
N ASP A 175 10.69 -20.06 0.78
CA ASP A 175 11.83 -20.88 0.41
C ASP A 175 13.01 -20.06 -0.14
N VAL A 176 12.78 -18.78 -0.45
CA VAL A 176 13.77 -17.83 -0.96
C VAL A 176 14.22 -16.83 0.10
N GLU A 177 15.54 -16.79 0.32
CA GLU A 177 16.21 -15.66 0.96
C GLU A 177 17.09 -14.93 -0.07
N GLY A 178 16.64 -13.78 -0.57
CA GLY A 178 17.32 -13.00 -1.58
C GLY A 178 16.51 -12.88 -2.87
N TYR A 179 17.17 -13.03 -4.02
CA TYR A 179 16.53 -12.82 -5.33
C TYR A 179 15.87 -14.10 -5.85
N VAL A 180 14.55 -14.07 -5.99
CA VAL A 180 13.69 -15.18 -6.43
C VAL A 180 14.15 -15.71 -7.77
N GLY A 181 14.31 -14.84 -8.78
CA GLY A 181 14.73 -15.26 -10.13
C GLY A 181 16.17 -15.79 -10.24
N ARG A 182 16.94 -15.84 -9.14
CA ARG A 182 18.32 -16.37 -9.11
C ARG A 182 18.49 -17.50 -8.11
N ASN A 183 17.45 -17.87 -7.39
CA ASN A 183 17.50 -18.93 -6.41
C ASN A 183 17.24 -20.29 -7.09
N ALA A 184 17.79 -21.36 -6.51
CA ALA A 184 17.47 -22.75 -6.85
C ALA A 184 16.53 -23.35 -5.80
N ALA A 185 15.71 -22.50 -5.17
CA ALA A 185 14.66 -22.89 -4.25
C ALA A 185 13.65 -23.81 -4.94
N LEU A 186 12.81 -24.47 -4.14
CA LEU A 186 11.71 -25.24 -4.68
C LEU A 186 10.76 -24.29 -5.42
N PHE A 187 10.12 -24.81 -6.48
CA PHE A 187 8.99 -24.12 -7.11
C PHE A 187 7.73 -24.90 -6.76
N ASP A 188 6.92 -24.40 -5.85
CA ASP A 188 5.77 -25.07 -5.24
C ASP A 188 4.48 -24.23 -5.22
N PRO A 189 3.81 -24.09 -6.38
CA PRO A 189 2.52 -23.42 -6.54
C PRO A 189 1.37 -23.84 -5.60
N GLU A 190 1.50 -24.95 -4.87
CA GLU A 190 0.52 -25.42 -3.89
C GLU A 190 0.68 -24.74 -2.51
N GLU A 191 1.87 -24.23 -2.19
CA GLU A 191 2.19 -23.57 -0.91
C GLU A 191 2.42 -22.06 -1.08
N ASP A 192 3.14 -21.67 -2.14
CA ASP A 192 3.55 -20.29 -2.34
C ASP A 192 2.66 -19.56 -3.35
N GLY A 193 2.04 -18.47 -2.89
CA GLY A 193 1.19 -17.63 -3.74
C GLY A 193 1.97 -16.99 -4.89
N MET A 194 3.26 -16.71 -4.71
CA MET A 194 4.13 -16.20 -5.77
C MET A 194 4.27 -17.23 -6.91
N ASP A 195 4.56 -18.48 -6.57
CA ASP A 195 4.69 -19.58 -7.53
C ASP A 195 3.37 -19.95 -8.18
N PHE A 196 2.28 -19.87 -7.42
CA PHE A 196 0.93 -20.09 -7.92
C PHE A 196 0.62 -19.20 -9.12
N TYR A 197 0.82 -17.88 -8.99
CA TYR A 197 0.51 -16.97 -10.09
C TYR A 197 1.57 -17.00 -11.19
N GLU A 198 2.85 -17.24 -10.86
CA GLU A 198 3.91 -17.43 -11.87
C GLU A 198 3.62 -18.63 -12.78
N SER A 199 3.16 -19.76 -12.21
CA SER A 199 2.76 -20.94 -12.98
C SER A 199 1.55 -20.71 -13.89
N LEU A 200 0.88 -19.56 -13.77
CA LEU A 200 -0.24 -19.14 -14.61
C LEU A 200 0.11 -17.93 -15.49
N GLU A 201 1.37 -17.47 -15.52
CA GLU A 201 1.78 -16.26 -16.23
C GLU A 201 1.27 -16.25 -17.68
N SER A 202 0.63 -15.16 -18.12
CA SER A 202 0.09 -15.02 -19.48
C SER A 202 -1.04 -16.00 -19.85
N MET A 203 -1.49 -16.87 -18.94
CA MET A 203 -2.59 -17.80 -19.20
C MET A 203 -3.96 -17.15 -19.02
N ARG A 204 -4.94 -17.72 -19.74
CA ARG A 204 -6.35 -17.40 -19.54
C ARG A 204 -6.87 -18.11 -18.28
N VAL A 205 -7.42 -17.34 -17.33
CA VAL A 205 -7.95 -17.83 -16.05
C VAL A 205 -9.40 -17.43 -15.86
N GLN A 206 -10.09 -18.14 -14.97
CA GLN A 206 -11.47 -17.88 -14.57
C GLN A 206 -11.60 -17.88 -13.05
N VAL A 207 -12.29 -16.87 -12.51
CA VAL A 207 -12.67 -16.78 -11.09
C VAL A 207 -14.18 -16.79 -10.98
N ASN A 208 -14.73 -17.70 -10.17
CA ASN A 208 -16.17 -17.80 -9.94
C ASN A 208 -16.58 -17.06 -8.66
N ASN A 209 -17.81 -16.54 -8.67
CA ASN A 209 -18.48 -15.94 -7.49
C ASN A 209 -17.58 -14.97 -6.70
N ALA A 210 -16.75 -14.20 -7.39
CA ALA A 210 -15.75 -13.35 -6.74
C ALA A 210 -16.43 -12.32 -5.80
N LEU A 211 -15.75 -12.00 -4.71
CA LEU A 211 -16.14 -10.95 -3.76
C LEU A 211 -15.11 -9.83 -3.82
N ALA A 212 -15.55 -8.59 -4.03
CA ALA A 212 -14.66 -7.43 -3.97
C ALA A 212 -14.27 -7.10 -2.52
N VAL A 213 -12.96 -7.07 -2.25
CA VAL A 213 -12.39 -6.73 -0.94
C VAL A 213 -11.77 -5.34 -0.90
N SER A 214 -11.68 -4.68 -2.05
CA SER A 214 -11.41 -3.24 -2.18
C SER A 214 -12.44 -2.56 -3.09
N SER A 215 -12.62 -1.26 -2.90
CA SER A 215 -13.27 -0.42 -3.91
C SER A 215 -12.25 -0.05 -5.00
N ILE A 216 -12.75 0.41 -6.15
CA ILE A 216 -11.90 0.88 -7.26
C ILE A 216 -10.93 1.98 -6.79
N ASN A 217 -9.64 1.77 -7.06
CA ASN A 217 -8.58 2.71 -6.67
C ASN A 217 -8.31 3.76 -7.76
N SER A 218 -7.37 4.68 -7.51
CA SER A 218 -7.01 5.75 -8.48
C SER A 218 -6.31 5.26 -9.75
N CYS A 219 -5.87 4.01 -9.75
CA CYS A 219 -5.26 3.32 -10.90
C CYS A 219 -6.30 2.48 -11.67
N ASN A 220 -7.59 2.58 -11.33
CA ASN A 220 -8.68 1.75 -11.86
C ASN A 220 -8.57 0.26 -11.53
N GLU A 221 -7.87 -0.11 -10.46
CA GLU A 221 -7.71 -1.49 -10.02
C GLU A 221 -8.71 -1.82 -8.90
N VAL A 222 -9.12 -3.09 -8.84
CA VAL A 222 -10.03 -3.64 -7.82
C VAL A 222 -9.49 -4.98 -7.36
N THR A 223 -9.39 -5.21 -6.06
CA THR A 223 -8.98 -6.53 -5.53
C THR A 223 -10.19 -7.35 -5.12
N VAL A 224 -10.19 -8.63 -5.50
CA VAL A 224 -11.24 -9.60 -5.21
C VAL A 224 -10.66 -10.86 -4.58
N VAL A 225 -11.53 -11.67 -3.98
CA VAL A 225 -11.24 -13.06 -3.59
C VAL A 225 -12.21 -14.00 -4.30
N ALA A 226 -11.78 -15.23 -4.57
CA ALA A 226 -12.60 -16.24 -5.24
C ALA A 226 -13.73 -16.75 -4.32
N ASP A 227 -14.79 -17.30 -4.92
CA ASP A 227 -15.81 -18.11 -4.26
C ASP A 227 -16.47 -17.47 -3.02
N GLY A 228 -16.70 -16.17 -3.08
CA GLY A 228 -17.28 -15.40 -1.98
C GLY A 228 -16.39 -15.34 -0.73
N GLY A 229 -15.10 -15.68 -0.85
CA GLY A 229 -14.14 -15.71 0.25
C GLY A 229 -14.20 -16.96 1.14
N LYS A 230 -14.76 -18.07 0.65
CA LYS A 230 -14.94 -19.30 1.46
C LYS A 230 -13.63 -19.88 2.01
N ASN A 231 -12.53 -19.74 1.28
CA ASN A 231 -11.20 -20.27 1.63
C ASN A 231 -10.20 -19.15 1.95
N THR A 232 -10.68 -17.97 2.34
CA THR A 232 -9.82 -16.88 2.82
C THR A 232 -9.75 -16.93 4.34
N SER A 233 -8.65 -16.47 4.90
CA SER A 233 -8.36 -16.49 6.34
C SER A 233 -8.63 -15.21 7.07
N GLY A 234 -8.43 -14.08 6.40
CA GLY A 234 -8.53 -12.73 6.95
C GLY A 234 -9.81 -11.99 6.59
N LEU A 235 -10.79 -12.63 5.95
CA LEU A 235 -12.00 -11.92 5.50
C LEU A 235 -12.87 -11.50 6.68
N SER A 236 -12.98 -10.19 6.86
CA SER A 236 -13.83 -9.58 7.88
C SER A 236 -15.33 -9.69 7.54
N PRO A 237 -16.23 -9.60 8.54
CA PRO A 237 -17.68 -9.58 8.31
C PRO A 237 -18.16 -8.41 7.44
N ILE A 238 -17.35 -7.37 7.27
CA ILE A 238 -17.66 -6.20 6.43
C ILE A 238 -16.98 -6.27 5.05
N GLY A 239 -16.48 -7.44 4.66
CA GLY A 239 -16.06 -7.74 3.30
C GLY A 239 -14.67 -7.24 2.90
N VAL A 240 -13.85 -6.80 3.85
CA VAL A 240 -12.42 -6.47 3.60
C VAL A 240 -11.51 -7.60 4.07
N LEU A 241 -10.36 -7.77 3.42
CA LEU A 241 -9.38 -8.81 3.70
C LEU A 241 -8.27 -8.26 4.59
N LEU A 242 -8.19 -8.72 5.83
CA LEU A 242 -7.30 -8.18 6.86
C LEU A 242 -5.89 -8.73 6.71
N LEU A 243 -4.89 -7.85 6.77
CA LEU A 243 -3.50 -8.24 6.88
C LEU A 243 -3.22 -8.83 8.27
N ALA A 244 -2.39 -9.87 8.36
CA ALA A 244 -1.87 -10.41 9.61
C ALA A 244 -0.34 -10.51 9.60
N GLU A 245 0.23 -10.91 10.74
CA GLU A 245 1.68 -11.06 10.90
C GLU A 245 2.22 -12.24 10.09
N ASP A 246 1.45 -13.32 10.05
CA ASP A 246 1.73 -14.58 9.40
C ASP A 246 0.90 -14.79 8.12
N ASP A 247 0.24 -13.73 7.64
CA ASP A 247 -0.64 -13.78 6.48
C ASP A 247 -0.63 -12.47 5.70
N ALA A 248 -0.02 -12.51 4.51
CA ALA A 248 0.05 -11.39 3.57
C ALA A 248 -1.06 -11.43 2.49
N ASN A 249 -2.03 -12.33 2.68
CA ASN A 249 -3.17 -12.57 1.80
C ASN A 249 -2.78 -12.91 0.35
N PRO A 250 -2.06 -14.01 0.11
CA PRO A 250 -1.72 -14.45 -1.24
C PRO A 250 -2.94 -14.78 -2.10
N GLU A 251 -4.10 -15.06 -1.49
CA GLU A 251 -5.34 -15.37 -2.18
C GLU A 251 -6.07 -14.15 -2.75
N ARG A 252 -5.55 -12.94 -2.53
CA ARG A 252 -6.07 -11.71 -3.12
C ARG A 252 -5.77 -11.67 -4.63
N ILE A 253 -6.76 -11.29 -5.42
CA ILE A 253 -6.68 -11.25 -6.89
C ILE A 253 -6.91 -9.82 -7.33
N MET A 254 -5.88 -9.16 -7.85
CA MET A 254 -6.00 -7.80 -8.40
C MET A 254 -6.58 -7.85 -9.81
N LEU A 255 -7.65 -7.09 -10.06
CA LEU A 255 -8.21 -6.85 -11.38
C LEU A 255 -7.74 -5.50 -11.89
N ASP A 256 -7.41 -5.43 -13.17
CA ASP A 256 -6.88 -4.21 -13.80
C ASP A 256 -7.59 -3.94 -15.16
N ASP A 257 -7.39 -2.74 -15.72
CA ASP A 257 -8.23 -2.16 -16.77
C ASP A 257 -7.63 -2.25 -18.19
N LYS A 258 -6.60 -3.10 -18.40
CA LYS A 258 -5.84 -3.14 -19.67
C LYS A 258 -6.70 -3.40 -20.91
N PHE A 259 -7.69 -4.28 -20.82
CA PHE A 259 -8.56 -4.65 -21.94
C PHE A 259 -9.99 -4.15 -21.84
N ILE A 260 -10.45 -3.87 -20.62
CA ILE A 260 -11.79 -3.34 -20.37
C ILE A 260 -11.69 -2.18 -19.40
N ARG A 261 -12.57 -1.20 -19.55
CA ARG A 261 -12.69 -0.15 -18.53
C ARG A 261 -13.24 -0.77 -17.24
N MET A 262 -12.55 -0.57 -16.12
CA MET A 262 -13.02 -1.03 -14.82
C MET A 262 -14.29 -0.25 -14.41
N PRO A 263 -15.39 -0.93 -14.06
CA PRO A 263 -16.57 -0.30 -13.48
C PRO A 263 -16.32 0.18 -12.03
N ASP A 264 -17.22 1.02 -11.51
CA ASP A 264 -17.17 1.48 -10.11
C ASP A 264 -17.59 0.35 -9.15
N ILE A 265 -16.71 -0.63 -8.99
CA ILE A 265 -16.88 -1.76 -8.06
C ILE A 265 -16.51 -1.31 -6.66
N LEU A 266 -17.32 -1.70 -5.69
CA LEU A 266 -17.17 -1.33 -4.29
C LEU A 266 -16.89 -2.54 -3.40
N VAL A 267 -16.29 -2.30 -2.23
CA VAL A 267 -16.15 -3.32 -1.17
C VAL A 267 -17.50 -4.02 -0.93
N GLY A 268 -17.48 -5.35 -0.93
CA GLY A 268 -18.65 -6.21 -0.69
C GLY A 268 -19.51 -6.49 -1.92
N ASP A 269 -19.20 -5.91 -3.08
CA ASP A 269 -19.87 -6.27 -4.33
C ASP A 269 -19.54 -7.73 -4.72
N VAL A 270 -20.54 -8.46 -5.23
CA VAL A 270 -20.41 -9.88 -5.57
C VAL A 270 -20.59 -10.08 -7.06
N PHE A 271 -19.63 -10.74 -7.69
CA PHE A 271 -19.68 -11.07 -9.11
C PHE A 271 -20.66 -12.23 -9.33
N THR A 272 -21.64 -12.00 -10.22
CA THR A 272 -22.73 -12.94 -10.51
C THR A 272 -22.49 -13.78 -11.78
N GLN A 273 -21.42 -13.43 -12.51
CA GLN A 273 -20.88 -14.21 -13.62
C GLN A 273 -19.37 -14.37 -13.39
N PRO A 274 -18.76 -15.43 -13.95
CA PRO A 274 -17.33 -15.64 -13.84
C PRO A 274 -16.54 -14.45 -14.39
N ILE A 275 -15.44 -14.10 -13.71
CA ILE A 275 -14.43 -13.19 -14.23
C ILE A 275 -13.50 -14.03 -15.10
N VAL A 276 -13.32 -13.65 -16.36
CA VAL A 276 -12.40 -14.33 -17.28
C VAL A 276 -11.38 -13.33 -17.81
N GLY A 277 -10.09 -13.64 -17.63
CA GLY A 277 -9.01 -12.73 -17.98
C GLY A 277 -7.68 -13.42 -18.17
N ILE A 278 -6.64 -12.62 -18.40
CA ILE A 278 -5.26 -13.09 -18.58
C ILE A 278 -4.45 -12.72 -17.34
N ILE A 279 -3.63 -13.65 -16.82
CA ILE A 279 -2.65 -13.31 -15.77
C ILE A 279 -1.55 -12.44 -16.36
N ASP A 280 -1.29 -11.32 -15.71
CA ASP A 280 -0.19 -10.42 -16.00
C ASP A 280 0.50 -10.05 -14.68
N TYR A 281 1.64 -9.39 -14.79
CA TYR A 281 2.41 -8.93 -13.64
C TYR A 281 2.97 -7.54 -13.94
N ASP A 282 2.74 -6.60 -13.02
CA ASP A 282 3.31 -5.26 -13.05
C ASP A 282 3.22 -4.61 -11.66
N PHE A 283 4.08 -3.62 -11.38
CA PHE A 283 4.14 -2.88 -10.12
C PHE A 283 4.20 -3.76 -8.86
N GLY A 284 4.95 -4.88 -8.91
CA GLY A 284 5.12 -5.73 -7.72
C GLY A 284 3.90 -6.56 -7.36
N ASN A 285 2.96 -6.77 -8.28
CA ASN A 285 1.74 -7.53 -8.08
C ASN A 285 1.34 -8.33 -9.34
N PHE A 286 0.87 -9.56 -9.11
CA PHE A 286 0.12 -10.32 -10.10
C PHE A 286 -1.30 -9.76 -10.23
N ARG A 287 -1.82 -9.78 -11.46
CA ARG A 287 -3.12 -9.20 -11.81
C ARG A 287 -3.83 -10.05 -12.86
N ILE A 288 -5.16 -10.07 -12.81
CA ILE A 288 -6.00 -10.56 -13.91
C ILE A 288 -6.41 -9.35 -14.75
N GLN A 289 -6.10 -9.39 -16.03
CA GLN A 289 -6.60 -8.46 -17.03
C GLN A 289 -7.90 -9.01 -17.63
N PRO A 290 -9.10 -8.57 -17.20
CA PRO A 290 -10.35 -9.17 -17.65
C PRO A 290 -10.56 -8.90 -19.13
N THR A 291 -10.96 -9.94 -19.87
CA THR A 291 -11.18 -9.88 -21.33
C THR A 291 -12.66 -9.80 -21.69
N GLU A 292 -13.53 -9.98 -20.71
CA GLU A 292 -14.98 -10.02 -20.84
C GLU A 292 -15.62 -9.01 -19.88
N LYS A 293 -16.85 -8.59 -20.19
CA LYS A 293 -17.57 -7.63 -19.36
C LYS A 293 -17.81 -8.20 -17.95
N LEU A 294 -17.43 -7.45 -16.94
CA LEU A 294 -17.71 -7.76 -15.54
C LEU A 294 -19.21 -7.57 -15.21
N VAL A 295 -19.80 -8.56 -14.53
CA VAL A 295 -21.21 -8.52 -14.10
C VAL A 295 -21.31 -8.85 -12.62
N PHE A 296 -21.65 -7.85 -11.82
CA PHE A 296 -21.71 -7.92 -10.37
C PHE A 296 -22.98 -7.29 -9.82
N GLN A 297 -23.28 -7.59 -8.56
CA GLN A 297 -24.37 -7.02 -7.81
C GLN A 297 -23.81 -6.31 -6.58
N SER A 298 -24.19 -5.03 -6.42
CA SER A 298 -23.85 -4.33 -5.20
C SER A 298 -24.68 -4.80 -4.01
N LYS A 299 -24.01 -4.94 -2.87
CA LYS A 299 -24.64 -5.30 -1.59
C LYS A 299 -24.91 -4.09 -0.70
N GLY A 300 -24.51 -2.89 -1.13
CA GLY A 300 -24.68 -1.65 -0.37
C GLY A 300 -23.89 -1.62 0.93
N LEU A 301 -22.79 -2.38 1.01
CA LEU A 301 -22.03 -2.58 2.23
C LEU A 301 -21.25 -1.32 2.61
N VAL A 302 -20.65 -0.64 1.64
CA VAL A 302 -19.99 0.66 1.85
C VAL A 302 -20.93 1.69 2.49
N GLN A 303 -22.19 1.76 2.05
CA GLN A 303 -23.18 2.67 2.65
C GLN A 303 -23.47 2.28 4.10
N GLN A 304 -23.55 0.98 4.41
CA GLN A 304 -23.76 0.51 5.80
C GLN A 304 -22.55 0.80 6.69
N ILE A 305 -21.34 0.61 6.18
CA ILE A 305 -20.09 0.88 6.91
C ILE A 305 -19.96 2.38 7.23
N THR A 306 -20.26 3.23 6.24
CA THR A 306 -20.11 4.69 6.35
C THR A 306 -21.31 5.40 7.03
N ASP A 307 -22.38 4.66 7.30
CA ASP A 307 -23.53 5.12 8.09
C ASP A 307 -23.23 5.08 9.59
N VAL A 308 -22.28 5.92 9.98
CA VAL A 308 -21.89 6.13 11.38
C VAL A 308 -22.70 7.27 11.97
N GLU A 309 -23.27 7.00 13.15
CA GLU A 309 -23.86 7.99 14.03
C GLU A 309 -22.83 8.46 15.07
N PRO A 310 -22.78 9.77 15.37
CA PRO A 310 -21.86 10.31 16.35
C PRO A 310 -22.23 9.83 17.77
N LEU A 311 -21.21 9.64 18.60
CA LEU A 311 -21.40 9.15 19.97
C LEU A 311 -21.85 10.30 20.89
N GLU A 312 -22.92 10.07 21.66
CA GLU A 312 -23.35 11.00 22.71
C GLU A 312 -22.47 10.86 23.95
N LEU A 313 -21.72 11.90 24.28
CA LEU A 313 -20.80 11.91 25.42
C LEU A 313 -21.49 12.38 26.70
N LYS A 314 -21.17 11.72 27.81
CA LYS A 314 -21.51 12.24 29.15
C LYS A 314 -20.69 13.49 29.46
N SER A 315 -21.13 14.28 30.45
CA SER A 315 -20.38 15.47 30.92
C SER A 315 -19.03 15.13 31.54
N THR A 316 -18.80 13.87 31.92
CA THR A 316 -17.52 13.37 32.45
C THR A 316 -16.64 12.75 31.39
N GLN A 317 -17.10 12.67 30.14
CA GLN A 317 -16.38 11.99 29.06
C GLN A 317 -15.79 12.98 28.07
N LEU A 318 -14.57 12.69 27.62
CA LEU A 318 -13.94 13.31 26.47
C LEU A 318 -13.80 12.29 25.34
N SER A 319 -13.81 12.80 24.11
CA SER A 319 -13.48 12.06 22.90
C SER A 319 -12.21 12.62 22.26
N VAL A 320 -11.35 11.73 21.79
CA VAL A 320 -10.14 12.08 21.03
C VAL A 320 -10.19 11.34 19.71
N ALA A 321 -10.04 12.05 18.59
CA ALA A 321 -9.93 11.45 17.27
C ALA A 321 -8.54 11.67 16.67
N ASN A 322 -8.03 10.67 15.95
CA ASN A 322 -6.82 10.79 15.13
C ASN A 322 -7.20 10.76 13.66
N LEU A 323 -6.67 11.69 12.86
CA LEU A 323 -6.95 11.81 11.44
C LEU A 323 -5.70 12.19 10.63
N ASN A 324 -5.29 11.34 9.69
CA ASN A 324 -4.44 11.77 8.59
C ASN A 324 -5.29 12.48 7.52
N LEU A 325 -4.99 13.76 7.24
CA LEU A 325 -5.75 14.61 6.33
C LEU A 325 -5.20 14.61 4.90
N LEU A 326 -4.22 13.75 4.58
CA LEU A 326 -3.59 13.56 3.28
C LEU A 326 -3.24 14.90 2.58
N ASN A 327 -2.21 15.58 3.05
CA ASN A 327 -1.71 16.88 2.58
C ASN A 327 -2.80 17.98 2.46
N LEU A 328 -3.60 18.20 3.51
CA LEU A 328 -4.71 19.15 3.46
C LEU A 328 -4.23 20.61 3.37
N SER A 329 -4.63 21.29 2.28
CA SER A 329 -4.43 22.73 2.07
C SER A 329 -5.74 23.41 1.68
N HIS A 330 -6.04 24.52 2.36
CA HIS A 330 -7.16 25.39 2.06
C HIS A 330 -7.08 26.07 0.68
N LEU A 331 -5.90 26.20 0.09
CA LEU A 331 -5.74 26.76 -1.26
C LEU A 331 -5.96 25.71 -2.35
N GLU A 332 -5.47 24.50 -2.14
CA GLU A 332 -5.50 23.43 -3.14
C GLU A 332 -6.83 22.68 -3.15
N SER A 333 -7.50 22.60 -2.00
CA SER A 333 -8.67 21.75 -1.84
C SER A 333 -9.78 22.34 -0.93
N PRO A 334 -10.38 23.51 -1.27
CA PRO A 334 -11.45 24.11 -0.46
C PRO A 334 -12.65 23.17 -0.21
N GLN A 335 -13.06 22.39 -1.21
CA GLN A 335 -14.17 21.44 -1.06
C GLN A 335 -13.83 20.32 -0.07
N ARG A 336 -12.57 19.92 0.00
CA ARG A 336 -12.09 18.88 0.92
C ARG A 336 -12.06 19.38 2.36
N ILE A 337 -11.74 20.66 2.58
CA ILE A 337 -11.90 21.34 3.89
C ILE A 337 -13.37 21.25 4.34
N GLU A 338 -14.33 21.56 3.46
CA GLU A 338 -15.75 21.47 3.76
C GLU A 338 -16.21 20.04 4.08
N SER A 339 -15.72 19.06 3.34
CA SER A 339 -16.06 17.65 3.56
C SER A 339 -15.46 17.09 4.86
N PHE A 340 -14.22 17.45 5.20
CA PHE A 340 -13.65 17.07 6.50
C PHE A 340 -14.39 17.74 7.66
N ALA A 341 -14.77 19.00 7.51
CA ALA A 341 -15.57 19.68 8.52
C ALA A 341 -16.94 19.02 8.71
N TYR A 342 -17.59 18.61 7.62
CA TYR A 342 -18.81 17.80 7.67
C TYR A 342 -18.56 16.48 8.42
N MET A 343 -17.51 15.74 8.08
CA MET A 343 -17.16 14.49 8.78
C MET A 343 -16.95 14.72 10.28
N ILE A 344 -16.21 15.75 10.67
CA ILE A 344 -15.95 16.08 12.08
C ILE A 344 -17.25 16.38 12.82
N VAL A 345 -18.15 17.16 12.24
CA VAL A 345 -19.40 17.58 12.91
C VAL A 345 -20.41 16.44 12.93
N GLU A 346 -20.70 15.86 11.77
CA GLU A 346 -21.86 14.98 11.56
C GLU A 346 -21.54 13.49 11.77
N LYS A 347 -20.29 13.07 11.56
CA LYS A 347 -19.89 11.67 11.70
C LYS A 347 -19.11 11.41 12.99
N LEU A 348 -18.23 12.33 13.38
CA LEU A 348 -17.39 12.17 14.59
C LEU A 348 -18.00 12.81 15.85
N GLY A 349 -19.04 13.63 15.71
CA GLY A 349 -19.71 14.27 16.86
C GLY A 349 -18.92 15.42 17.47
N SER A 350 -18.07 16.09 16.68
CA SER A 350 -17.17 17.16 17.12
C SER A 350 -16.28 16.78 18.31
N PRO A 351 -15.29 15.87 18.12
CA PRO A 351 -14.44 15.37 19.18
C PRO A 351 -13.74 16.46 20.01
N ASP A 352 -13.47 16.22 21.28
CA ASP A 352 -12.87 17.24 22.14
C ASP A 352 -11.44 17.60 21.74
N ILE A 353 -10.70 16.60 21.26
CA ILE A 353 -9.34 16.72 20.73
C ILE A 353 -9.29 16.02 19.37
N LEU A 354 -8.64 16.65 18.40
CA LEU A 354 -8.27 16.09 17.12
C LEU A 354 -6.75 16.08 17.02
N VAL A 355 -6.15 14.90 16.82
CA VAL A 355 -4.73 14.74 16.49
C VAL A 355 -4.64 14.57 14.98
N LEU A 356 -4.06 15.54 14.29
CA LEU A 356 -4.11 15.67 12.85
C LEU A 356 -2.72 15.47 12.25
N GLN A 357 -2.63 14.65 11.21
CA GLN A 357 -1.43 14.50 10.39
C GLN A 357 -1.65 15.13 9.01
N GLU A 358 -0.53 15.43 8.34
CA GLU A 358 -0.50 15.97 6.97
C GLU A 358 -1.25 17.30 6.76
N VAL A 359 -1.23 18.17 7.77
CA VAL A 359 -1.63 19.56 7.59
C VAL A 359 -0.56 20.26 6.75
N MET A 360 -0.95 20.99 5.70
CA MET A 360 -0.05 21.75 4.81
C MET A 360 0.18 23.20 5.27
N ASP A 361 1.17 23.84 4.63
CA ASP A 361 1.50 25.25 4.82
C ASP A 361 0.33 26.13 4.33
N ASP A 362 0.37 27.40 4.71
CA ASP A 362 -0.59 28.41 4.28
C ASP A 362 -0.61 28.61 2.76
N ASP A 363 0.42 28.19 2.05
CA ASP A 363 0.52 28.24 0.59
C ASP A 363 0.61 26.85 -0.08
N GLY A 364 0.28 25.79 0.66
CA GLY A 364 0.21 24.42 0.11
C GLY A 364 1.58 23.88 -0.30
N ARG A 365 1.66 23.25 -1.47
CA ARG A 365 2.87 22.60 -2.01
C ARG A 365 3.85 23.59 -2.65
N LEU A 366 3.56 24.89 -2.61
CA LEU A 366 4.45 25.88 -3.19
C LEU A 366 5.80 25.88 -2.44
N SER A 367 6.90 25.64 -3.15
CA SER A 367 8.23 25.76 -2.57
C SER A 367 8.58 27.23 -2.29
N SER A 368 8.07 27.76 -1.19
CA SER A 368 8.25 29.15 -0.73
C SER A 368 8.92 29.19 0.65
N ASN A 369 9.10 30.36 1.25
CA ASN A 369 9.61 30.50 2.62
C ASN A 369 8.50 30.46 3.69
N ILE A 370 7.24 30.26 3.29
CA ILE A 370 6.11 30.14 4.20
C ILE A 370 6.11 28.70 4.73
N VAL A 371 6.22 28.56 6.04
CA VAL A 371 6.14 27.26 6.76
C VAL A 371 4.98 27.23 7.76
N SER A 372 4.29 28.37 7.92
CA SER A 372 3.16 28.48 8.82
C SER A 372 1.93 27.79 8.25
N ALA A 373 1.11 27.19 9.12
CA ALA A 373 -0.17 26.59 8.77
C ALA A 373 -1.38 27.36 9.35
N ASN A 374 -1.17 28.59 9.85
CA ASN A 374 -2.19 29.33 10.57
C ASN A 374 -3.43 29.66 9.74
N LYS A 375 -3.29 30.16 8.51
CA LYS A 375 -4.45 30.42 7.63
C LYS A 375 -5.17 29.13 7.25
N ASN A 376 -4.40 28.06 7.05
CA ASN A 376 -4.96 26.74 6.76
C ASN A 376 -5.85 26.26 7.91
N LEU A 377 -5.33 26.30 9.14
CA LEU A 377 -6.03 25.90 10.37
C LEU A 377 -7.18 26.86 10.73
N GLU A 378 -7.02 28.17 10.54
CA GLU A 378 -8.09 29.16 10.70
C GLU A 378 -9.26 28.88 9.75
N THR A 379 -8.96 28.57 8.49
CA THR A 379 -9.98 28.23 7.49
C THR A 379 -10.70 26.94 7.88
N PHE A 380 -9.94 25.91 8.29
CA PHE A 380 -10.51 24.63 8.68
C PHE A 380 -11.39 24.72 9.94
N ALA A 381 -10.90 25.36 11.00
CA ALA A 381 -11.66 25.60 12.23
C ALA A 381 -12.90 26.49 11.96
N GLY A 382 -12.76 27.50 11.09
CA GLY A 382 -13.86 28.35 10.66
C GLY A 382 -14.96 27.58 9.94
N GLU A 383 -14.56 26.63 9.10
CA GLU A 383 -15.49 25.76 8.38
C GLU A 383 -16.24 24.79 9.30
N ILE A 384 -15.53 24.15 10.25
CA ILE A 384 -16.15 23.32 11.29
C ILE A 384 -17.21 24.13 12.06
N LYS A 385 -16.87 25.36 12.47
CA LYS A 385 -17.82 26.25 13.16
C LYS A 385 -19.00 26.64 12.27
N ARG A 386 -18.77 26.91 10.98
CA ARG A 386 -19.83 27.25 10.02
C ARG A 386 -20.83 26.10 9.83
N ARG A 387 -20.36 24.85 9.95
CA ARG A 387 -21.18 23.63 9.92
C ARG A 387 -21.97 23.40 11.22
N GLY A 388 -21.82 24.25 12.24
CA GLY A 388 -22.49 24.10 13.53
C GLY A 388 -21.65 23.40 14.59
N GLY A 389 -20.40 23.04 14.28
CA GLY A 389 -19.44 22.54 15.25
C GLY A 389 -18.93 23.62 16.22
N PRO A 390 -18.13 23.23 17.21
CA PRO A 390 -17.55 24.13 18.20
C PRO A 390 -16.46 25.02 17.60
N LEU A 391 -16.05 26.03 18.36
CA LEU A 391 -14.81 26.74 18.10
C LEU A 391 -13.62 25.85 18.51
N TYR A 392 -12.86 25.38 17.53
CA TYR A 392 -11.58 24.74 17.77
C TYR A 392 -10.45 25.76 17.88
N HIS A 393 -9.56 25.49 18.81
CA HIS A 393 -8.22 26.06 18.94
C HIS A 393 -7.19 25.01 18.49
N TRP A 394 -5.93 25.40 18.31
CA TRP A 394 -4.91 24.47 17.86
C TRP A 394 -3.55 24.72 18.50
N PHE A 395 -2.81 23.63 18.61
CA PHE A 395 -1.39 23.58 18.85
C PHE A 395 -0.69 23.09 17.59
N SER A 396 0.18 23.94 17.06
CA SER A 396 1.05 23.67 15.92
C SER A 396 2.38 24.36 16.19
N ILE A 397 3.48 23.73 15.80
CA ILE A 397 4.81 24.34 15.82
C ILE A 397 5.30 24.32 14.37
N ASP A 398 5.60 25.50 13.85
CA ASP A 398 6.02 25.65 12.46
C ASP A 398 7.36 24.91 12.25
N PRO A 399 7.47 24.01 11.26
CA PRO A 399 8.68 23.25 10.99
C PRO A 399 9.78 24.12 10.38
N GLU A 400 11.01 23.62 10.42
CA GLU A 400 12.07 24.17 9.57
C GLU A 400 11.80 23.82 8.10
N ARG A 401 12.05 24.79 7.22
CA ARG A 401 11.81 24.64 5.78
C ARG A 401 12.52 23.40 5.22
N ASN A 402 11.77 22.51 4.58
CA ASN A 402 12.18 21.25 3.96
C ASN A 402 12.87 20.25 4.90
N ALA A 403 12.74 20.43 6.22
CA ALA A 403 13.33 19.53 7.20
C ALA A 403 12.44 18.33 7.53
N ASP A 404 11.14 18.45 7.26
CA ASP A 404 10.12 17.44 7.48
C ASP A 404 9.80 16.76 6.14
N GLY A 405 9.66 15.43 6.15
CA GLY A 405 9.35 14.66 4.95
C GLY A 405 7.87 14.64 4.62
N GLY A 406 7.51 14.10 3.45
CA GLY A 406 6.13 14.00 3.00
C GLY A 406 6.03 14.40 1.55
N VAL A 407 5.69 15.67 1.31
CA VAL A 407 5.46 16.22 -0.02
C VAL A 407 6.54 17.21 -0.43
N GLU A 408 6.93 17.19 -1.71
CA GLU A 408 7.88 18.17 -2.23
C GLU A 408 7.31 19.59 -2.14
N GLY A 409 8.13 20.54 -1.66
CA GLY A 409 7.78 21.95 -1.57
C GLY A 409 6.99 22.35 -0.34
N GLY A 410 6.17 21.46 0.22
CA GLY A 410 5.39 21.69 1.44
C GLY A 410 6.02 21.10 2.70
N ASN A 411 5.68 21.66 3.86
CA ASN A 411 6.30 21.29 5.14
C ASN A 411 5.29 20.61 6.09
N ILE A 412 4.73 19.46 5.70
CA ILE A 412 3.68 18.82 6.50
C ILE A 412 4.05 18.59 7.97
N ARG A 413 3.05 18.71 8.86
CA ARG A 413 3.22 18.63 10.31
C ARG A 413 2.10 17.87 11.00
N VAL A 414 2.32 17.61 12.29
CA VAL A 414 1.29 17.13 13.21
C VAL A 414 0.69 18.32 13.97
N VAL A 415 -0.63 18.35 14.12
CA VAL A 415 -1.37 19.41 14.82
C VAL A 415 -2.31 18.78 15.86
N ILE A 416 -2.44 19.42 17.02
CA ILE A 416 -3.46 19.04 18.02
C ILE A 416 -4.51 20.15 18.03
N MET A 417 -5.70 19.91 17.47
CA MET A 417 -6.85 20.80 17.61
C MET A 417 -7.70 20.41 18.81
N PHE A 418 -8.30 21.38 19.49
CA PHE A 418 -9.10 21.13 20.69
C PHE A 418 -10.20 22.17 20.90
N ARG A 419 -11.29 21.79 21.58
CA ARG A 419 -12.37 22.69 22.01
C ARG A 419 -12.32 22.92 23.52
N MET A 420 -12.74 24.09 23.98
CA MET A 420 -12.70 24.44 25.42
C MET A 420 -14.10 24.62 26.05
N ASP A 421 -15.15 24.65 25.25
CA ASP A 421 -16.53 24.89 25.68
C ASP A 421 -17.14 23.73 26.49
N ARG A 422 -16.42 22.60 26.60
CA ARG A 422 -16.78 21.46 27.47
C ARG A 422 -16.02 21.42 28.81
N GLY A 423 -15.24 22.45 29.13
CA GLY A 423 -14.54 22.57 30.42
C GLY A 423 -13.11 22.02 30.45
N MET A 424 -12.62 21.53 29.30
CA MET A 424 -11.20 21.19 29.12
C MET A 424 -10.35 22.46 29.06
N LYS A 425 -9.17 22.41 29.70
CA LYS A 425 -8.17 23.48 29.71
C LYS A 425 -6.84 22.90 29.24
N PHE A 426 -5.95 23.75 28.74
CA PHE A 426 -4.54 23.41 28.58
C PHE A 426 -3.72 24.08 29.68
N LEU A 427 -2.59 23.47 30.07
CA LEU A 427 -1.72 24.04 31.09
C LEU A 427 -0.84 25.11 30.45
N SER A 428 -0.88 26.34 30.98
CA SER A 428 -0.20 27.47 30.33
C SER A 428 1.33 27.37 30.45
N ALA A 429 2.00 27.31 29.30
CA ALA A 429 3.44 27.51 29.16
C ALA A 429 3.70 28.24 27.82
N SER A 430 4.91 28.74 27.60
CA SER A 430 5.26 29.29 26.29
C SER A 430 5.20 28.18 25.23
N PRO A 431 4.70 28.44 24.01
CA PRO A 431 4.80 27.47 22.93
C PRO A 431 6.27 27.24 22.55
N GLY A 432 6.61 26.02 22.14
CA GLY A 432 7.93 25.70 21.59
C GLY A 432 8.12 26.24 20.18
N GLU A 433 9.37 26.29 19.74
CA GLU A 433 9.77 26.70 18.39
C GLU A 433 10.46 25.54 17.64
N ALA A 434 10.63 25.68 16.32
CA ALA A 434 11.37 24.71 15.51
C ALA A 434 12.75 24.40 16.12
N GLY A 435 13.08 23.11 16.21
CA GLY A 435 14.35 22.64 16.76
C GLY A 435 14.49 22.74 18.28
N GLN A 436 13.52 23.34 19.00
CA GLN A 436 13.53 23.42 20.46
C GLN A 436 12.92 22.16 21.08
N GLU A 437 13.75 21.45 21.85
CA GLU A 437 13.31 20.28 22.60
C GLU A 437 12.48 20.68 23.83
N VAL A 438 11.36 19.99 24.03
CA VAL A 438 10.55 20.10 25.25
C VAL A 438 11.19 19.33 26.41
N GLY A 439 11.20 19.94 27.59
CA GLY A 439 11.61 19.31 28.84
C GLY A 439 10.43 19.13 29.80
N LEU A 440 10.73 18.47 30.92
CA LEU A 440 9.79 18.22 32.01
C LEU A 440 10.23 18.97 33.27
N THR A 441 9.27 19.46 34.04
CA THR A 441 9.46 20.13 35.33
C THR A 441 8.41 19.67 36.34
N GLY A 442 8.58 20.03 37.61
CA GLY A 442 7.66 19.60 38.67
C GLY A 442 7.97 18.18 39.18
N GLN A 443 7.04 17.61 39.96
CA GLN A 443 7.18 16.28 40.56
C GLN A 443 5.81 15.66 40.84
N GLY A 444 5.69 14.34 40.66
CA GLY A 444 4.42 13.61 40.83
C GLY A 444 3.33 14.20 39.95
N ALA A 445 2.10 14.24 40.45
CA ALA A 445 0.93 14.77 39.73
C ALA A 445 1.07 16.23 39.24
N ASN A 446 2.09 16.97 39.69
CA ASN A 446 2.40 18.33 39.24
C ASN A 446 3.45 18.38 38.11
N VAL A 447 3.83 17.23 37.52
CA VAL A 447 4.69 17.18 36.34
C VAL A 447 4.12 18.07 35.23
N SER A 448 4.96 18.90 34.62
CA SER A 448 4.55 19.90 33.64
C SER A 448 5.58 20.04 32.52
N LEU A 449 5.12 20.30 31.30
CA LEU A 449 6.00 20.60 30.17
C LEU A 449 6.66 21.97 30.33
N THR A 450 7.93 22.12 29.90
CA THR A 450 8.59 23.44 29.83
C THR A 450 8.00 24.33 28.74
N GLN A 451 7.47 23.72 27.68
CA GLN A 451 6.72 24.37 26.62
C GLN A 451 5.42 23.60 26.36
N ASN A 452 4.31 24.31 26.16
CA ASN A 452 3.02 23.69 25.85
C ASN A 452 2.33 24.47 24.71
N PRO A 453 2.34 23.95 23.48
CA PRO A 453 2.88 22.64 23.08
C PRO A 453 4.42 22.64 23.02
N GLY A 454 5.01 21.45 22.95
CA GLY A 454 6.45 21.25 22.76
C GLY A 454 6.78 20.15 21.74
N LEU A 455 8.02 20.10 21.27
CA LEU A 455 8.52 19.07 20.35
C LEU A 455 9.37 18.03 21.08
N ILE A 456 9.10 16.75 20.82
CA ILE A 456 9.88 15.64 21.38
C ILE A 456 11.13 15.42 20.52
N TRP A 457 12.31 15.67 21.11
CA TRP A 457 13.63 15.41 20.53
C TRP A 457 13.78 15.83 19.05
N PRO A 458 13.42 17.08 18.67
CA PRO A 458 13.33 17.49 17.26
C PRO A 458 14.65 17.41 16.49
N ASN A 459 15.79 17.40 17.19
CA ASN A 459 17.13 17.31 16.61
C ASN A 459 17.66 15.86 16.52
N ASN A 460 16.88 14.87 16.95
CA ASN A 460 17.26 13.46 16.86
C ASN A 460 17.30 13.02 15.39
N SER A 461 18.33 12.28 14.99
CA SER A 461 18.51 11.80 13.62
C SER A 461 17.35 10.92 13.12
N ALA A 462 16.59 10.31 14.03
CA ALA A 462 15.37 9.57 13.72
C ALA A 462 14.33 10.42 12.95
N PHE A 463 14.31 11.73 13.16
CA PHE A 463 13.34 12.65 12.54
C PHE A 463 13.92 13.44 11.35
N ARG A 464 15.10 13.05 10.84
CA ARG A 464 15.64 13.65 9.61
C ARG A 464 14.69 13.36 8.45
N GLN A 465 14.25 14.41 7.75
CA GLN A 465 13.27 14.29 6.66
C GLN A 465 12.02 13.51 7.08
N SER A 466 11.58 13.71 8.32
CA SER A 466 10.34 13.17 8.88
C SER A 466 9.73 14.18 9.85
N ARG A 467 8.47 13.97 10.22
CA ARG A 467 7.70 14.87 11.07
C ARG A 467 8.14 14.73 12.52
N LYS A 468 8.23 15.85 13.24
CA LYS A 468 8.63 15.87 14.65
C LYS A 468 7.39 15.69 15.52
N PRO A 469 7.38 14.77 16.52
CA PRO A 469 6.24 14.58 17.39
C PRO A 469 5.98 15.82 18.26
N ILE A 470 4.71 16.20 18.36
CA ILE A 470 4.24 17.31 19.20
C ILE A 470 3.61 16.74 20.47
N VAL A 471 3.86 17.37 21.62
CA VAL A 471 3.18 17.03 22.88
C VAL A 471 2.48 18.25 23.43
N ALA A 472 1.28 18.02 23.97
CA ALA A 472 0.52 19.01 24.69
C ALA A 472 -0.04 18.45 26.00
N GLN A 473 -0.17 19.32 26.99
CA GLN A 473 -0.69 18.97 28.32
C GLN A 473 -2.02 19.67 28.59
N PHE A 474 -3.00 18.87 28.99
CA PHE A 474 -4.37 19.29 29.24
C PHE A 474 -4.83 18.96 30.65
N GLN A 475 -5.91 19.60 31.06
CA GLN A 475 -6.63 19.30 32.29
C GLN A 475 -8.13 19.21 32.00
N PHE A 476 -8.76 18.15 32.51
CA PHE A 476 -10.21 17.98 32.47
C PHE A 476 -10.69 17.37 33.78
N LEU A 477 -11.76 17.93 34.35
CA LEU A 477 -12.25 17.57 35.69
C LEU A 477 -11.13 17.45 36.74
N GLU A 478 -10.24 18.46 36.76
CA GLU A 478 -9.08 18.57 37.67
C GLU A 478 -7.99 17.50 37.49
N GLN A 479 -8.10 16.65 36.47
CA GLN A 479 -7.12 15.62 36.16
C GLN A 479 -6.26 16.05 34.96
N ASN A 480 -4.94 16.02 35.15
CA ASN A 480 -3.98 16.35 34.11
C ASN A 480 -3.73 15.13 33.21
N PHE A 481 -3.52 15.36 31.91
CA PHE A 481 -3.14 14.33 30.96
C PHE A 481 -2.31 14.92 29.82
N PHE A 482 -1.55 14.06 29.15
CA PHE A 482 -0.68 14.39 28.02
C PHE A 482 -1.23 13.79 26.73
N VAL A 483 -1.17 14.54 25.64
CA VAL A 483 -1.46 14.07 24.29
C VAL A 483 -0.22 14.27 23.44
N ILE A 484 0.32 13.18 22.92
CA ILE A 484 1.45 13.13 22.00
C ILE A 484 0.92 12.80 20.62
N GLY A 485 1.08 13.72 19.68
CA GLY A 485 0.80 13.51 18.26
C GLY A 485 2.07 13.12 17.51
N ALA A 486 2.02 12.02 16.73
CA ALA A 486 3.14 11.55 15.93
C ALA A 486 2.73 11.30 14.47
N HIS A 487 3.72 11.32 13.56
CA HIS A 487 3.58 10.86 12.18
C HIS A 487 4.93 10.27 11.71
N PHE A 488 5.08 8.95 11.79
CA PHE A 488 6.33 8.27 11.48
C PHE A 488 6.60 8.22 9.97
N ASN A 489 7.83 7.88 9.56
CA ASN A 489 8.19 7.85 8.15
C ASN A 489 7.46 6.73 7.40
N SER A 490 7.09 7.00 6.15
CA SER A 490 6.28 6.08 5.34
C SER A 490 7.03 4.80 4.96
N LYS A 491 6.24 3.76 4.68
CA LYS A 491 6.70 2.46 4.15
C LYS A 491 7.00 2.49 2.64
N GLY A 492 6.78 3.62 1.95
CA GLY A 492 6.96 3.71 0.50
C GLY A 492 8.34 3.32 -0.07
N PRO A 493 9.45 3.41 0.68
CA PRO A 493 10.74 2.86 0.26
C PRO A 493 10.90 1.34 0.45
N ASP A 494 10.00 0.67 1.18
CA ASP A 494 10.05 -0.77 1.42
C ASP A 494 9.71 -1.53 0.11
N GLY A 495 10.19 -2.78 -0.01
CA GLY A 495 9.94 -3.61 -1.18
C GLY A 495 8.48 -4.09 -1.28
N PRO A 496 7.98 -4.35 -2.50
CA PRO A 496 6.64 -4.90 -2.68
C PRO A 496 6.53 -6.33 -2.17
N LEU A 497 5.30 -6.76 -1.85
CA LEU A 497 5.01 -8.11 -1.37
C LEU A 497 5.38 -9.18 -2.41
N TYR A 498 5.13 -8.92 -3.71
CA TYR A 498 5.55 -9.81 -4.82
C TYR A 498 6.75 -9.23 -5.57
N GLY A 499 7.76 -8.78 -4.84
CA GLY A 499 9.03 -8.36 -5.42
C GLY A 499 9.96 -9.52 -5.70
N ASP A 500 10.93 -9.31 -6.59
CA ASP A 500 12.01 -10.27 -6.88
C ASP A 500 12.91 -10.52 -5.66
N ARG A 501 12.89 -9.65 -4.64
CA ARG A 501 13.61 -9.88 -3.39
C ARG A 501 12.70 -10.28 -2.24
N GLN A 502 12.89 -11.51 -1.73
CA GLN A 502 12.12 -12.11 -0.64
C GLN A 502 12.99 -12.45 0.59
N PRO A 503 12.47 -12.27 1.82
CA PRO A 503 11.31 -11.44 2.13
C PRO A 503 11.53 -9.97 1.72
N PRO A 504 10.47 -9.15 1.61
CA PRO A 504 10.61 -7.77 1.15
C PRO A 504 11.54 -6.96 2.04
N ASN A 505 12.35 -6.08 1.43
CA ASN A 505 13.25 -5.22 2.21
C ASN A 505 12.46 -4.12 2.92
N LEU A 506 12.68 -4.01 4.23
CA LEU A 506 12.04 -2.99 5.07
C LEU A 506 13.02 -1.83 5.36
N ASP A 507 13.54 -1.20 4.30
CA ASP A 507 14.60 -0.18 4.41
C ASP A 507 14.18 1.01 5.30
N SER A 508 12.90 1.35 5.31
CA SER A 508 12.34 2.45 6.08
C SER A 508 12.05 2.10 7.56
N GLU A 509 11.99 0.82 7.92
CA GLU A 509 11.66 0.34 9.28
C GLU A 509 12.69 0.76 10.33
N LYS A 510 13.98 0.76 9.97
CA LYS A 510 15.06 1.18 10.88
C LYS A 510 14.84 2.60 11.42
N GLN A 511 14.32 3.49 10.58
CA GLN A 511 14.00 4.85 10.97
C GLN A 511 12.75 4.87 11.87
N ARG A 512 11.70 4.13 11.55
CA ARG A 512 10.49 4.02 12.40
C ARG A 512 10.81 3.48 13.78
N ILE A 513 11.64 2.43 13.90
CA ILE A 513 12.10 1.90 15.19
C ILE A 513 12.84 2.99 15.99
N ALA A 514 13.68 3.80 15.35
CA ALA A 514 14.36 4.90 16.04
C ALA A 514 13.40 6.01 16.49
N GLN A 515 12.38 6.33 15.68
CA GLN A 515 11.31 7.29 16.04
C GLN A 515 10.47 6.78 17.20
N ALA A 516 10.09 5.50 17.17
CA ALA A 516 9.39 4.80 18.24
C ALA A 516 10.17 4.86 19.57
N LYS A 517 11.48 4.59 19.53
CA LYS A 517 12.36 4.71 20.72
C LYS A 517 12.36 6.13 21.28
N ALA A 518 12.38 7.15 20.42
CA ALA A 518 12.37 8.53 20.87
C ALA A 518 11.07 8.91 21.58
N VAL A 519 9.92 8.54 21.01
CA VAL A 519 8.62 8.82 21.62
C VAL A 519 8.42 8.02 22.90
N ASN A 520 8.71 6.71 22.91
CA ASN A 520 8.63 5.89 24.12
C ASN A 520 9.60 6.36 25.22
N GLY A 521 10.79 6.84 24.83
CA GLY A 521 11.75 7.45 25.75
C GLY A 521 11.15 8.64 26.50
N PHE A 522 10.52 9.57 25.78
CA PHE A 522 9.84 10.69 26.41
C PHE A 522 8.64 10.28 27.29
N VAL A 523 7.90 9.23 26.88
CA VAL A 523 6.84 8.64 27.73
C VAL A 523 7.42 8.10 29.04
N LYS A 524 8.58 7.43 28.99
CA LYS A 524 9.30 6.97 30.19
C LYS A 524 9.72 8.14 31.07
N ASP A 525 10.26 9.21 30.48
CA ASP A 525 10.66 10.40 31.24
C ASP A 525 9.48 11.01 32.02
N ILE A 526 8.27 11.03 31.43
CA ILE A 526 7.05 11.45 32.15
C ILE A 526 6.74 10.49 33.30
N LEU A 527 6.71 9.18 33.02
CA LEU A 527 6.32 8.15 33.99
C LEU A 527 7.34 7.97 35.14
N GLU A 528 8.62 8.30 34.92
CA GLU A 528 9.63 8.34 35.97
C GLU A 528 9.36 9.45 36.99
N ILE A 529 8.79 10.58 36.54
CA ILE A 529 8.42 11.71 37.42
C ILE A 529 7.04 11.49 38.06
N ASP A 530 6.08 10.94 37.29
CA ASP A 530 4.74 10.61 37.71
C ASP A 530 4.29 9.24 37.17
N PRO A 531 4.42 8.17 37.97
CA PRO A 531 4.00 6.82 37.58
C PRO A 531 2.50 6.66 37.32
N GLN A 532 1.68 7.67 37.61
CA GLN A 532 0.23 7.68 37.36
C GLN A 532 -0.16 8.69 36.28
N ALA A 533 0.81 9.21 35.52
CA ALA A 533 0.55 10.13 34.43
C ALA A 533 -0.35 9.48 33.37
N LYS A 534 -1.43 10.19 33.03
CA LYS A 534 -2.33 9.83 31.92
C LYS A 534 -1.72 10.32 30.62
N ILE A 535 -1.31 9.41 29.74
CA ILE A 535 -0.61 9.73 28.49
C ILE A 535 -1.31 9.04 27.34
N LEU A 536 -1.66 9.80 26.30
CA LEU A 536 -2.13 9.31 25.01
C LEU A 536 -1.05 9.58 23.96
N VAL A 537 -0.65 8.56 23.21
CA VAL A 537 0.10 8.69 21.95
C VAL A 537 -0.86 8.38 20.81
N ALA A 538 -0.97 9.25 19.82
CA ALA A 538 -1.84 9.05 18.66
C ALA A 538 -1.16 9.53 17.37
N GLY A 539 -1.37 8.81 16.28
CA GLY A 539 -0.81 9.22 14.99
C GLY A 539 -0.99 8.20 13.88
N ASP A 540 -0.63 8.64 12.67
CA ASP A 540 -0.23 7.73 11.60
C ASP A 540 1.20 7.23 11.90
N LEU A 541 1.27 6.01 12.43
CA LEU A 541 2.54 5.43 12.86
C LEU A 541 3.22 4.62 11.74
N ASN A 542 2.58 4.53 10.55
CA ASN A 542 3.13 3.92 9.35
C ASN A 542 3.69 2.49 9.57
N ASP A 543 3.10 1.73 10.48
CA ASP A 543 3.45 0.32 10.68
C ASP A 543 2.39 -0.43 11.46
N PHE A 544 2.47 -1.76 11.43
CA PHE A 544 1.42 -2.63 11.98
C PHE A 544 1.52 -2.79 13.50
N PRO A 545 0.41 -3.09 14.22
CA PRO A 545 0.42 -3.32 15.67
C PRO A 545 1.47 -4.33 16.14
N TRP A 546 1.73 -5.39 15.35
CA TRP A 546 2.73 -6.42 15.66
C TRP A 546 4.15 -6.07 15.21
N SER A 547 4.34 -5.02 14.40
CA SER A 547 5.68 -4.67 13.89
C SER A 547 6.65 -4.30 15.01
N VAL A 548 7.94 -4.48 14.75
CA VAL A 548 9.01 -4.15 15.71
C VAL A 548 8.96 -2.67 16.10
N SER A 549 8.59 -1.78 15.17
CA SER A 549 8.49 -0.34 15.45
C SER A 549 7.37 -0.03 16.45
N ILE A 550 6.18 -0.62 16.30
CA ILE A 550 5.06 -0.40 17.23
C ILE A 550 5.27 -1.11 18.56
N GLN A 551 5.83 -2.32 18.57
CA GLN A 551 6.23 -2.99 19.83
C GLN A 551 7.25 -2.13 20.60
N THR A 552 8.19 -1.50 19.88
CA THR A 552 9.18 -0.58 20.46
C THR A 552 8.54 0.69 21.03
N LEU A 553 7.52 1.24 20.36
CA LEU A 553 6.77 2.40 20.86
C LEU A 553 5.96 2.04 22.11
N THR A 554 5.32 0.87 22.09
CA THR A 554 4.48 0.36 23.17
C THR A 554 5.30 0.15 24.43
N GLY A 555 6.44 -0.55 24.30
CA GLY A 555 7.29 -0.90 25.42
C GLY A 555 6.52 -1.60 26.54
N GLU A 556 6.86 -1.28 27.79
CA GLU A 556 6.09 -1.73 28.97
C GLU A 556 5.15 -0.63 29.49
N GLN A 557 5.14 0.54 28.83
CA GLN A 557 4.55 1.77 29.35
C GLN A 557 3.14 2.03 28.81
N LEU A 558 2.86 1.55 27.60
CA LEU A 558 1.64 1.85 26.87
C LEU A 558 0.90 0.57 26.49
N THR A 559 -0.39 0.70 26.20
CA THR A 559 -1.24 -0.34 25.61
C THR A 559 -1.81 0.20 24.31
N ASN A 560 -1.70 -0.57 23.23
CA ASN A 560 -2.30 -0.21 21.94
C ASN A 560 -3.80 -0.46 21.97
N LEU A 561 -4.60 0.53 21.56
CA LEU A 561 -6.05 0.42 21.65
C LEU A 561 -6.67 -0.58 20.68
N PHE A 562 -5.96 -0.97 19.60
CA PHE A 562 -6.41 -2.08 18.75
C PHE A 562 -6.51 -3.40 19.53
N ASP A 563 -5.66 -3.63 20.53
CA ASP A 563 -5.69 -4.83 21.39
C ASP A 563 -6.96 -4.90 22.27
N THR A 564 -7.76 -3.83 22.31
CA THR A 564 -8.99 -3.75 23.11
C THR A 564 -10.26 -4.06 22.32
N ILE A 565 -10.16 -4.24 21.01
CA ILE A 565 -11.29 -4.47 20.11
C ILE A 565 -11.11 -5.75 19.30
N ASP A 566 -12.20 -6.20 18.68
CA ASP A 566 -12.21 -7.39 17.84
C ASP A 566 -11.27 -7.19 16.62
N ARG A 567 -10.46 -8.23 16.33
CA ARG A 567 -9.50 -8.22 15.22
C ARG A 567 -10.17 -8.01 13.86
N THR A 568 -11.45 -8.37 13.72
CA THR A 568 -12.24 -8.13 12.51
C THR A 568 -12.42 -6.64 12.17
N LEU A 569 -12.11 -5.73 13.09
CA LEU A 569 -12.16 -4.27 12.92
C LEU A 569 -10.78 -3.64 12.70
N TRP A 570 -9.70 -4.43 12.62
CA TRP A 570 -8.32 -3.93 12.60
C TRP A 570 -7.90 -3.40 11.23
N PHE A 571 -8.41 -2.24 10.85
CA PHE A 571 -7.87 -1.48 9.72
C PHE A 571 -8.23 -0.01 9.78
N THR A 572 -7.34 0.79 9.22
CA THR A 572 -7.55 2.22 8.96
C THR A 572 -7.16 2.61 7.53
N TYR A 573 -6.68 1.65 6.75
CA TYR A 573 -6.10 1.85 5.42
C TYR A 573 -6.26 0.56 4.61
N ILE A 574 -6.56 0.67 3.31
CA ILE A 574 -6.62 -0.48 2.38
C ILE A 574 -5.60 -0.24 1.27
N HIS A 575 -4.64 -1.15 1.14
CA HIS A 575 -3.56 -1.07 0.14
C HIS A 575 -3.45 -2.37 -0.62
N GLU A 576 -3.56 -2.33 -1.95
CA GLU A 576 -3.42 -3.52 -2.80
C GLU A 576 -4.32 -4.70 -2.36
N GLY A 577 -5.50 -4.37 -1.81
CA GLY A 577 -6.47 -5.33 -1.28
C GLY A 577 -6.28 -5.73 0.18
N ASN A 578 -5.15 -5.37 0.80
CA ASN A 578 -4.88 -5.60 2.22
C ASN A 578 -5.45 -4.48 3.09
N ALA A 579 -6.44 -4.80 3.91
CA ALA A 579 -6.93 -3.94 4.98
C ALA A 579 -5.98 -4.02 6.18
N GLN A 580 -5.40 -2.88 6.55
CA GLN A 580 -4.29 -2.80 7.49
C GLN A 580 -4.41 -1.59 8.42
N VAL A 581 -3.82 -1.72 9.61
CA VAL A 581 -3.76 -0.65 10.61
C VAL A 581 -2.51 0.21 10.38
N MET A 582 -2.70 1.51 10.18
CA MET A 582 -1.62 2.50 10.08
C MET A 582 -1.74 3.56 11.18
N ASP A 583 -2.98 4.02 11.42
CA ASP A 583 -3.32 4.99 12.44
C ASP A 583 -3.58 4.28 13.76
N GLN A 584 -2.93 4.70 14.83
CA GLN A 584 -2.98 4.01 16.11
C GLN A 584 -3.06 4.98 17.28
N MET A 585 -3.68 4.52 18.37
CA MET A 585 -3.73 5.20 19.66
C MET A 585 -3.19 4.25 20.72
N LEU A 586 -2.32 4.77 21.59
CA LEU A 586 -1.76 4.03 22.71
C LEU A 586 -1.91 4.83 24.00
N LEU A 587 -2.29 4.17 25.08
CA LEU A 587 -2.53 4.80 26.38
C LEU A 587 -1.57 4.26 27.44
N SER A 588 -1.14 5.11 28.36
CA SER A 588 -0.49 4.66 29.59
C SER A 588 -1.45 3.85 30.46
N GLU A 589 -0.92 2.98 31.33
CA GLU A 589 -1.73 2.14 32.22
C GLU A 589 -2.76 2.93 33.03
N ALA A 590 -2.36 4.09 33.58
CA ALA A 590 -3.27 4.96 34.33
C ALA A 590 -4.41 5.53 33.47
N PHE A 591 -4.16 5.77 32.18
CA PHE A 591 -5.17 6.31 31.28
C PHE A 591 -6.09 5.22 30.70
N MET A 592 -5.60 3.98 30.58
CA MET A 592 -6.41 2.82 30.22
C MET A 592 -7.61 2.64 31.17
N GLN A 593 -7.47 2.98 32.44
CA GLN A 593 -8.56 2.93 33.42
C GLN A 593 -9.72 3.89 33.10
N ASN A 594 -9.47 4.91 32.27
CA ASN A 594 -10.49 5.85 31.81
C ASN A 594 -11.11 5.42 30.48
N LEU A 595 -10.58 4.41 29.78
CA LEU A 595 -11.08 4.02 28.47
C LEU A 595 -12.49 3.45 28.57
N VAL A 596 -13.43 4.08 27.86
CA VAL A 596 -14.82 3.63 27.72
C VAL A 596 -15.00 2.85 26.42
N GLY A 597 -14.32 3.28 25.37
CA GLY A 597 -14.40 2.66 24.06
C GLY A 597 -13.39 3.23 23.09
N PHE A 598 -13.02 2.39 22.13
CA PHE A 598 -12.16 2.71 21.01
C PHE A 598 -12.80 2.15 19.74
N LYS A 599 -12.73 2.89 18.63
CA LYS A 599 -13.29 2.42 17.36
C LYS A 599 -12.59 3.07 16.15
N PRO A 600 -12.13 2.27 15.16
CA PRO A 600 -11.88 2.79 13.82
C PRO A 600 -13.20 3.03 13.10
N LEU A 601 -13.32 4.21 12.48
CA LEU A 601 -14.50 4.62 11.74
C LEU A 601 -14.14 4.60 10.26
N ASN A 602 -14.47 3.50 9.59
CA ASN A 602 -14.10 3.23 8.19
C ASN A 602 -14.88 4.10 7.20
N LEU A 603 -14.67 5.41 7.28
CA LEU A 603 -15.38 6.46 6.57
C LEU A 603 -14.75 6.81 5.22
N ASN A 604 -13.52 6.37 4.97
CA ASN A 604 -12.75 6.70 3.80
C ASN A 604 -12.24 5.46 3.05
N SER A 605 -11.47 4.58 3.67
CA SER A 605 -10.67 3.56 2.96
C SER A 605 -11.51 2.59 2.11
N VAL A 606 -12.77 2.39 2.49
CA VAL A 606 -13.75 1.55 1.79
C VAL A 606 -14.44 2.26 0.61
N LEU A 607 -14.31 3.58 0.48
CA LEU A 607 -14.88 4.36 -0.61
C LEU A 607 -14.04 4.20 -1.90
N PRO A 608 -14.62 4.43 -3.08
CA PRO A 608 -13.83 4.56 -4.31
C PRO A 608 -12.91 5.78 -4.21
N ALA A 609 -11.75 5.72 -4.86
CA ALA A 609 -10.68 6.71 -4.67
C ALA A 609 -11.08 8.17 -4.96
N ASP A 610 -12.04 8.41 -5.85
CA ASP A 610 -12.53 9.75 -6.20
C ASP A 610 -13.47 10.36 -5.13
N GLN A 611 -13.94 9.54 -4.17
CA GLN A 611 -14.80 9.95 -3.06
C GLN A 611 -14.08 9.98 -1.72
N GLN A 612 -12.86 9.44 -1.65
CA GLN A 612 -12.04 9.44 -0.45
C GLN A 612 -11.60 10.87 -0.06
N LEU A 613 -11.83 11.26 1.19
CA LEU A 613 -11.25 12.49 1.72
C LEU A 613 -9.80 12.29 2.14
N SER A 614 -9.44 11.09 2.56
CA SER A 614 -8.10 10.63 2.86
C SER A 614 -8.05 9.17 2.45
N ASP A 615 -6.88 8.63 2.22
CA ASP A 615 -6.70 7.18 2.12
C ASP A 615 -6.77 6.50 3.51
N HIS A 616 -6.66 7.30 4.59
CA HIS A 616 -6.79 6.85 5.97
C HIS A 616 -8.20 7.07 6.56
N ASP A 617 -8.60 6.16 7.44
CA ASP A 617 -9.80 6.26 8.26
C ASP A 617 -9.54 6.91 9.62
N PRO A 618 -10.46 7.74 10.12
CA PRO A 618 -10.37 8.25 11.48
C PRO A 618 -10.54 7.14 12.52
N ILE A 619 -9.76 7.22 13.60
CA ILE A 619 -9.96 6.40 14.81
C ILE A 619 -10.36 7.30 15.98
N ILE A 620 -11.25 6.82 16.85
CA ILE A 620 -11.77 7.60 17.99
C ILE A 620 -11.70 6.79 19.30
N ALA A 621 -11.26 7.45 20.37
CA ALA A 621 -11.28 6.94 21.73
C ALA A 621 -12.17 7.81 22.63
N ILE A 622 -12.91 7.19 23.55
CA ILE A 622 -13.70 7.86 24.59
C ILE A 622 -13.09 7.55 25.95
N LEU A 623 -12.88 8.61 26.73
CA LEU A 623 -12.23 8.57 28.03
C LEU A 623 -13.15 9.20 29.09
N ASP A 624 -13.47 8.47 30.15
CA ASP A 624 -14.31 8.93 31.27
C ASP A 624 -13.46 9.37 32.46
N PHE A 625 -13.61 10.62 32.84
CA PHE A 625 -12.91 11.27 33.95
C PHE A 625 -13.77 11.35 35.22
N ALA A 626 -14.87 10.60 35.29
CA ALA A 626 -15.62 10.45 36.53
C ALA A 626 -14.72 9.96 37.67
N TYR A 627 -14.86 10.57 38.84
CA TYR A 627 -14.30 10.03 40.08
C TYR A 627 -15.14 8.83 40.50
N TYR A 628 -14.53 7.64 40.57
CA TYR A 628 -15.11 6.50 41.26
C TYR A 628 -14.51 6.49 42.67
N GLU A 629 -15.37 6.68 43.69
CA GLU A 629 -14.98 6.63 45.12
C GLU A 629 -14.44 5.27 45.56
#